data_AF-A0A3Q9RKF6-F1
#
_entry.id   AF-A0A3Q9RKF6-F1
#
_cell.length_a   1.000
_cell.length_b   1.000
_cell.length_c   1.000
_cell.angle_alpha   90.00
_cell.angle_beta   90.00
_cell.angle_gamma   90.00
#
_symmetry.space_group_name_H-M   'P 1'
#
loop_
_entity.id
_entity.type
_entity.pdbx_description
1 polymer ?
#
loop_
_entity_poly.entity_id
_entity_poly.type
_entity_poly.pdbx_seq_one_letter_code
_entity_poly.pdbx_strand_id
1 'polypeptide(L)'
;MDKFEKVCHVPDLKFTQFCEQHFSLNKGIYNTIDLWFYNRGLTNILNRRKVMLRFMIFSCTDEAKVKFGPGGLTRKLEDFWYQANEVLQEN
;
A
#
# COMPACT_ATOMS: atom_id res chain seq x y z
N MET A 1 8.58 16.74 -1.52
CA MET A 1 7.20 16.93 -2.01
C MET A 1 6.73 15.61 -2.60
N ASP A 2 5.58 15.15 -2.15
CA ASP A 2 5.09 13.79 -2.28
C ASP A 2 4.88 13.43 -3.77
N LYS A 3 5.79 12.63 -4.33
CA LYS A 3 5.86 12.26 -5.76
C LYS A 3 4.54 11.66 -6.27
N PHE A 4 3.69 11.20 -5.36
CA PHE A 4 2.44 10.51 -5.67
C PHE A 4 1.18 11.20 -5.12
N GLU A 5 1.26 12.43 -4.59
CA GLU A 5 0.08 13.14 -4.06
C GLU A 5 -1.05 13.18 -5.09
N LYS A 6 -0.73 13.60 -6.32
CA LYS A 6 -1.71 13.71 -7.42
C LYS A 6 -2.34 12.36 -7.78
N VAL A 7 -1.60 11.26 -7.62
CA VAL A 7 -2.08 9.91 -7.93
C VAL A 7 -3.19 9.51 -6.95
N CYS A 8 -3.12 9.90 -5.67
CA CYS A 8 -4.15 9.59 -4.70
C CYS A 8 -5.54 10.14 -5.06
N HIS A 9 -5.59 11.22 -5.84
CA HIS A 9 -6.84 11.91 -6.22
C HIS A 9 -7.49 11.41 -7.52
N VAL A 10 -6.82 10.55 -8.29
CA VAL A 10 -7.40 10.05 -9.54
C VAL A 10 -8.56 9.08 -9.24
N PRO A 11 -9.48 8.87 -10.21
CA PRO A 11 -10.55 7.88 -10.05
C PRO A 11 -10.04 6.48 -9.74
N ASP A 12 -10.85 5.68 -9.04
CA ASP A 12 -10.48 4.35 -8.54
C ASP A 12 -9.82 3.47 -9.59
N LEU A 13 -10.40 3.37 -10.79
CA LEU A 13 -9.85 2.59 -11.89
C LEU A 13 -8.42 3.05 -12.26
N LYS A 14 -8.19 4.36 -12.31
CA LYS A 14 -6.88 4.94 -12.64
C LYS A 14 -5.87 4.70 -11.52
N PHE A 15 -6.32 4.75 -10.27
CA PHE A 15 -5.46 4.48 -9.12
C PHE A 15 -5.04 3.01 -9.07
N THR A 16 -5.98 2.08 -9.27
CA THR A 16 -5.68 0.65 -9.33
C THR A 16 -4.73 0.35 -10.49
N GLN A 17 -4.99 0.86 -11.69
CA GLN A 17 -4.10 0.69 -12.86
C GLN A 17 -2.69 1.22 -12.59
N PHE A 18 -2.57 2.38 -11.95
CA PHE A 18 -1.28 2.92 -11.55
C PHE A 18 -0.52 1.93 -10.64
N CYS A 19 -1.19 1.37 -9.64
CA CYS A 19 -0.58 0.44 -8.70
C CYS A 19 -0.20 -0.90 -9.37
N GLU A 20 -1.06 -1.43 -10.24
CA GLU A 20 -0.79 -2.65 -11.02
C GLU A 20 0.46 -2.48 -11.89
N GLN A 21 0.59 -1.33 -12.56
CA GLN A 21 1.70 -1.04 -13.46
C GLN A 21 3.02 -0.74 -12.74
N HIS A 22 3.00 0.11 -11.71
CA HIS A 22 4.22 0.57 -11.04
C HIS A 22 4.78 -0.44 -10.03
N PHE A 23 3.92 -1.29 -9.46
CA PHE A 23 4.32 -2.24 -8.42
C PHE A 23 4.10 -3.70 -8.82
N SER A 24 3.78 -3.97 -10.09
CA SER A 24 3.52 -5.32 -10.61
C SER A 24 2.50 -6.11 -9.77
N LEU A 25 1.49 -5.42 -9.23
CA LEU A 25 0.46 -6.04 -8.40
C LEU A 25 -0.64 -6.64 -9.28
N ASN A 26 -1.21 -7.75 -8.83
CA ASN A 26 -2.48 -8.22 -9.36
C ASN A 26 -3.65 -7.67 -8.53
N LYS A 27 -4.86 -7.70 -9.11
CA LYS A 27 -6.10 -7.22 -8.49
C LYS A 27 -6.36 -7.82 -7.10
N GLY A 28 -6.04 -9.10 -6.89
CA GLY A 28 -6.25 -9.78 -5.61
C GLY A 28 -5.36 -9.23 -4.50
N ILE A 29 -4.08 -9.00 -4.80
CA ILE A 29 -3.13 -8.39 -3.87
C ILE A 29 -3.55 -6.95 -3.55
N TYR A 30 -3.86 -6.15 -4.58
CA TYR A 30 -4.34 -4.78 -4.39
C TYR A 30 -5.55 -4.71 -3.45
N ASN A 31 -6.58 -5.52 -3.72
CA ASN A 31 -7.80 -5.56 -2.92
C ASN A 31 -7.52 -5.99 -1.47
N THR A 32 -6.60 -6.94 -1.28
CA THR A 32 -6.21 -7.39 0.06
C THR A 32 -5.54 -6.27 0.84
N ILE A 33 -4.63 -5.51 0.21
CA ILE A 33 -3.95 -4.36 0.81
C ILE A 33 -4.97 -3.28 1.20
N ASP A 34 -5.85 -2.90 0.27
CA ASP A 34 -6.87 -1.86 0.49
C ASP A 34 -7.80 -2.24 1.66
N LEU A 35 -8.34 -3.47 1.64
CA LEU A 35 -9.21 -3.98 2.70
C LEU A 35 -8.49 -4.06 4.05
N TRP A 36 -7.22 -4.49 4.06
CA TRP A 36 -6.46 -4.59 5.30
C TRP A 36 -6.29 -3.22 5.97
N PHE A 37 -5.90 -2.18 5.22
CA PHE A 37 -5.77 -0.83 5.75
C PHE A 37 -7.11 -0.21 6.15
N TYR A 38 -8.18 -0.49 5.39
CA TYR A 38 -9.53 -0.07 5.76
C TYR A 38 -9.95 -0.66 7.12
N ASN A 39 -9.71 -1.96 7.33
CA ASN A 39 -10.03 -2.66 8.58
C ASN A 39 -9.21 -2.16 9.77
N ARG A 40 -8.05 -1.52 9.54
CA ARG A 40 -7.25 -0.83 10.56
C ARG A 40 -7.71 0.59 10.86
N GLY A 41 -8.82 1.04 10.27
CA GLY A 41 -9.44 2.33 10.57
C GLY A 41 -9.07 3.46 9.59
N LEU A 42 -8.32 3.19 8.53
CA LEU A 42 -8.02 4.18 7.49
C LEU A 42 -9.23 4.36 6.54
N THR A 43 -10.31 4.95 7.03
CA THR A 43 -11.57 5.12 6.28
C THR A 43 -11.48 6.22 5.22
N ASN A 44 -10.73 7.30 5.49
CA ASN A 44 -10.49 8.36 4.51
C ASN A 44 -9.67 7.81 3.32
N ILE A 45 -10.27 7.83 2.13
CA ILE A 45 -9.69 7.20 0.93
C ILE A 45 -8.34 7.80 0.53
N LEU A 46 -8.16 9.12 0.66
CA LEU A 46 -6.91 9.78 0.28
C LEU A 46 -5.80 9.37 1.25
N ASN A 47 -6.08 9.37 2.55
CA ASN A 47 -5.11 8.93 3.56
C ASN A 47 -4.76 7.44 3.37
N ARG A 48 -5.77 6.59 3.12
CA ARG A 48 -5.54 5.17 2.87
C ARG A 48 -4.66 4.95 1.64
N ARG A 49 -4.93 5.63 0.53
CA ARG A 49 -4.11 5.56 -0.70
C ARG A 49 -2.67 5.97 -0.47
N LYS A 50 -2.43 7.04 0.30
CA LYS A 50 -1.06 7.46 0.67
C LYS A 50 -0.33 6.36 1.43
N VAL A 51 -1.00 5.74 2.41
CA VAL A 51 -0.41 4.65 3.21
C VAL A 51 -0.18 3.40 2.35
N MET A 52 -1.12 3.05 1.48
CA MET A 52 -0.97 1.96 0.51
C MET A 52 0.25 2.17 -0.38
N LEU A 53 0.44 3.37 -0.94
CA LEU A 53 1.60 3.68 -1.78
C LEU A 53 2.91 3.56 -1.00
N ARG A 54 2.96 4.05 0.25
CA ARG A 54 4.13 3.87 1.12
C ARG A 54 4.44 2.39 1.37
N PHE A 55 3.43 1.58 1.65
CA PHE A 55 3.58 0.15 1.81
C PHE A 55 4.11 -0.53 0.54
N MET A 56 3.58 -0.15 -0.64
CA MET A 56 4.02 -0.69 -1.91
C MET A 56 5.47 -0.31 -2.21
N ILE A 57 5.86 0.95 -1.99
CA ILE A 57 7.25 1.41 -2.13
C ILE A 57 8.18 0.63 -1.20
N PHE A 58 7.77 0.42 0.06
CA PHE A 58 8.54 -0.36 1.03
C PHE A 58 8.66 -1.84 0.66
N SER A 59 7.60 -2.43 0.09
CA SER A 59 7.50 -3.88 -0.09
C SER A 59 7.98 -4.38 -1.44
N CYS A 60 8.07 -3.50 -2.44
CA CYS A 60 8.30 -3.81 -3.86
C CYS A 60 9.65 -3.22 -4.32
N THR A 61 10.74 -3.56 -3.61
CA THR A 61 12.04 -2.90 -3.73
C THR A 61 12.86 -3.24 -4.98
N ASP A 62 12.33 -3.97 -5.96
CA ASP A 62 12.96 -4.19 -7.26
C ASP A 62 11.90 -4.52 -8.30
N GLU A 63 12.18 -4.26 -9.58
CA GLU A 63 11.31 -4.48 -10.76
C GLU A 63 10.82 -5.95 -10.92
N ALA A 64 11.21 -6.85 -10.03
CA ALA A 64 10.72 -8.20 -9.97
C ALA A 64 9.26 -8.24 -9.48
N LYS A 65 8.42 -9.02 -10.17
CA LYS A 65 7.03 -9.29 -9.76
C LYS A 65 6.95 -9.62 -8.28
N VAL A 66 6.18 -8.83 -7.55
CA VAL A 66 6.03 -8.99 -6.10
C VAL A 66 5.34 -10.32 -5.83
N LYS A 67 6.10 -11.28 -5.30
CA LYS A 67 5.59 -12.60 -4.92
C LYS A 67 5.45 -12.63 -3.40
N PHE A 68 4.21 -12.55 -2.93
CA PHE A 68 3.89 -12.89 -1.55
C PHE A 68 3.58 -14.39 -1.53
N GLY A 69 4.39 -15.18 -0.83
CA GLY A 69 4.05 -16.57 -0.53
C GLY A 69 2.78 -16.67 0.33
N PRO A 70 2.29 -17.88 0.64
CA PRO A 70 1.15 -18.07 1.53
C PRO A 70 1.33 -17.31 2.85
N GLY A 71 0.39 -16.41 3.18
CA GLY A 71 0.45 -15.56 4.38
C GLY A 71 1.51 -14.45 4.36
N GLY A 72 2.40 -14.41 3.37
CA GLY A 72 3.51 -13.45 3.31
C GLY A 72 3.08 -11.99 3.11
N LEU A 73 1.92 -11.76 2.48
CA LEU A 73 1.36 -10.42 2.31
C LEU A 73 0.92 -9.83 3.65
N THR A 74 0.11 -10.56 4.40
CA THR A 74 -0.36 -10.13 5.73
C THR A 74 0.82 -9.89 6.66
N ARG A 75 1.84 -10.75 6.64
CA ARG A 75 3.02 -10.55 7.48
C ARG A 75 3.75 -9.24 7.15
N LYS A 76 4.00 -8.96 5.87
CA LYS A 76 4.63 -7.70 5.44
C LYS A 76 3.77 -6.48 5.80
N LEU A 77 2.44 -6.58 5.72
CA LEU A 77 1.53 -5.51 6.12
C LEU A 77 1.65 -5.21 7.62
N GLU A 78 1.68 -6.25 8.46
CA GLU A 78 1.93 -6.10 9.89
C GLU A 78 3.31 -5.47 10.16
N ASP A 79 4.38 -6.01 9.55
CA ASP A 79 5.74 -5.50 9.75
C ASP A 79 5.85 -4.01 9.35
N PHE A 80 5.24 -3.62 8.23
CA PHE A 80 5.16 -2.21 7.81
C PHE A 80 4.36 -1.36 8.81
N TRP A 81 3.23 -1.86 9.30
CA TRP A 81 2.36 -1.13 10.23
C TRP A 81 3.01 -0.90 11.58
N TYR A 82 3.74 -1.89 12.11
CA TYR A 82 4.50 -1.72 13.34
C TYR A 82 5.61 -0.68 13.16
N GLN A 83 6.43 -0.80 12.12
CA GLN A 83 7.51 0.17 11.84
C GLN A 83 6.97 1.58 11.60
N ALA A 84 5.85 1.73 10.91
CA ALA A 84 5.23 3.04 10.67
C ALA A 84 4.66 3.69 11.94
N ASN A 85 4.19 2.88 12.90
CA ASN A 85 3.64 3.38 14.16
C ASN A 85 4.73 3.65 15.22
N GLU A 86 5.84 2.93 15.21
CA GLU A 86 6.99 3.22 16.09
C GLU A 86 7.56 4.62 15.80
N VAL A 87 7.57 5.06 14.54
CA VAL A 87 7.99 6.41 14.14
C VAL A 87 7.05 7.52 14.64
N LEU A 88 5.82 7.20 15.06
CA LEU A 88 4.84 8.16 15.60
C LEU A 88 4.77 8.17 17.13
N GLN A 89 5.54 7.33 17.82
CA GLN A 89 5.61 7.27 19.29
C GLN A 89 6.86 7.94 19.88
N GLU A 90 7.76 8.46 19.04
CA GLU A 90 8.96 9.21 19.46
C GLU A 90 8.83 10.75 19.41
N ASN A 91 7.61 11.31 19.34
CA ASN A 91 7.38 12.76 19.48
C ASN A 91 6.26 13.09 20.45
#